data_AF-A0A3D1BLJ9-F1
#
_entry.id   AF-A0A3D1BLJ9-F1
#
_cell.length_a   1.000
_cell.length_b   1.000
_cell.length_c   1.000
_cell.angle_alpha   90.00
_cell.angle_beta   90.00
_cell.angle_gamma   90.00
#
_symmetry.space_group_name_H-M   'P 1'
#
loop_
_entity.id
_entity.type
_entity.pdbx_description
1 polymer ?
#
loop_
_entity_poly.entity_id
_entity_poly.type
_entity_poly.pdbx_seq_one_letter_code
_entity_poly.pdbx_strand_id
1 'polypeptide(L)' 'HEKYGVNILANMCAIDRAALPPLMDYWVPGVRVGGLHELVGNALVMKGEKERTTDLRSEPLLVEEAEAHV' A
#
# COMPACT_ATOMS: atom_id res chain seq x y z
N HIS A 1 -10.48 10.04 8.10
CA HIS A 1 -10.51 8.64 8.55
C HIS A 1 -11.77 8.32 9.35
N GLU A 2 -12.27 9.17 10.25
CA GLU A 2 -13.43 8.86 11.12
C GLU A 2 -14.75 8.50 10.41
N LYS A 3 -15.18 9.29 9.42
CA LYS A 3 -16.49 9.09 8.78
C LYS A 3 -16.62 7.78 7.99
N TYR A 4 -15.53 7.36 7.35
CA TYR A 4 -15.52 6.24 6.39
C TYR A 4 -14.44 5.19 6.67
N GLY A 5 -13.71 5.29 7.79
CA GLY A 5 -12.62 4.38 8.13
C GLY A 5 -11.40 4.45 7.21
N VAL A 6 -11.23 5.52 6.41
CA VAL A 6 -10.11 5.61 5.45
C VAL A 6 -8.76 5.60 6.17
N ASN A 7 -7.87 4.69 5.76
CA ASN A 7 -6.53 4.50 6.34
C ASN A 7 -5.37 4.77 5.36
N ILE A 8 -5.64 4.90 4.05
CA ILE A 8 -4.65 5.20 3.01
C ILE A 8 -5.21 6.20 2.00
N LEU A 9 -4.45 7.24 1.68
CA LEU A 9 -4.65 8.10 0.51
C LEU A 9 -3.92 7.49 -0.70
N ALA A 10 -4.67 6.90 -1.62
CA ALA A 10 -4.14 6.29 -2.84
C ALA A 10 -3.93 7.33 -3.95
N ASN A 11 -2.76 7.33 -4.55
CA ASN A 11 -2.35 8.29 -5.57
C ASN A 11 -2.09 7.59 -6.90
N MET A 12 -2.64 8.13 -7.98
CA MET A 12 -2.30 7.70 -9.34
C MET A 12 -0.95 8.25 -9.77
N CYS A 13 -0.59 9.46 -9.30
CA CYS A 13 0.63 10.14 -9.68
C CYS A 13 1.79 9.82 -8.73
N ALA A 14 2.99 9.66 -9.29
CA ALA A 14 4.20 9.42 -8.51
C ALA A 14 4.60 10.63 -7.65
N ILE A 15 4.36 11.86 -8.13
CA ILE A 15 4.71 13.07 -7.37
C ILE A 15 3.82 13.23 -6.14
N ASP A 16 2.52 12.95 -6.27
CA ASP A 16 1.58 13.03 -5.15
C ASP A 16 1.95 12.00 -4.08
N ARG A 17 2.26 10.77 -4.48
CA ARG A 17 2.75 9.73 -3.56
C ARG A 17 3.99 10.20 -2.78
N ALA A 18 4.90 10.92 -3.43
CA ALA A 18 6.15 11.38 -2.82
C ALA A 18 5.97 12.64 -1.95
N ALA A 19 5.09 13.56 -2.35
CA ALA A 19 4.97 14.89 -1.76
C ALA A 19 3.93 14.97 -0.63
N LEU A 20 2.89 14.14 -0.65
CA LEU A 20 1.79 14.21 0.30
C LEU A 20 2.01 13.56 1.68
N PRO A 21 3.05 12.73 1.98
CA PRO A 21 3.20 12.17 3.33
C PRO A 21 3.26 13.22 4.45
N PRO A 22 4.09 14.29 4.37
CA PRO A 22 4.11 15.32 5.40
C PRO A 22 2.78 16.06 5.56
N LEU A 23 2.00 16.19 4.46
CA LEU A 23 0.68 16.81 4.49
C LEU A 23 -0.31 15.94 5.27
N MET A 24 -0.32 14.62 5.03
CA MET A 24 -1.20 13.70 5.75
C MET A 24 -0.80 13.57 7.23
N ASP A 25 0.51 13.50 7.53
CA ASP A 25 1.00 13.47 8.91
C ASP A 25 0.60 14.72 9.70
N TYR A 26 0.52 15.88 9.04
CA TYR A 26 0.11 17.13 9.69
C TYR A 26 -1.41 17.25 9.83
N TRP A 27 -2.18 17.05 8.75
CA TRP A 27 -3.62 17.34 8.74
C TRP A 27 -4.50 16.18 9.18
N VAL A 28 -4.11 14.94 8.89
CA VAL A 28 -4.92 13.74 9.19
C VAL A 28 -4.00 12.59 9.65
N PRO A 29 -3.37 12.70 10.84
CA PRO A 29 -2.50 11.65 11.36
C PRO A 29 -3.17 10.27 11.34
N GLY A 30 -2.38 9.23 11.00
CA GLY A 30 -2.86 7.85 10.89
C GLY A 30 -3.38 7.45 9.51
N VAL A 31 -3.54 8.40 8.57
CA VAL A 31 -3.77 8.08 7.15
C VAL A 31 -2.43 8.01 6.43
N ARG A 32 -2.08 6.82 5.91
CA ARG A 32 -0.84 6.64 5.14
C ARG A 32 -1.00 7.13 3.70
N VAL A 33 0.12 7.37 3.01
CA VAL A 33 0.13 7.73 1.59
C VAL A 33 0.64 6.55 0.76
N GLY A 34 -0.15 6.17 -0.25
CA GLY A 34 0.14 5.04 -1.13
C GLY A 34 -0.02 5.35 -2.62
N GLY A 35 0.58 4.53 -3.47
CA GLY A 35 0.41 4.55 -4.92
C GLY A 35 -0.57 3.48 -5.39
N LEU A 36 -1.51 3.80 -6.28
CA LEU A 36 -2.53 2.86 -6.73
C LEU A 36 -1.93 1.56 -7.29
N HIS A 37 -0.89 1.68 -8.12
CA HIS A 37 -0.20 0.53 -8.71
C HIS A 37 0.52 -0.33 -7.68
N GLU A 38 0.98 0.25 -6.57
CA GLU A 38 1.65 -0.51 -5.51
C GLU A 38 0.64 -1.36 -4.74
N LEU A 39 -0.56 -0.81 -4.47
CA LEU A 39 -1.61 -1.50 -3.74
C LEU A 39 -2.14 -2.67 -4.56
N VAL A 40 -2.49 -2.41 -5.82
CA VAL A 40 -2.99 -3.45 -6.73
C VAL A 40 -1.89 -4.47 -7.03
N GLY A 41 -0.67 -4.02 -7.33
CA GLY A 41 0.47 -4.90 -7.60
C GLY A 41 0.83 -5.79 -6.40
N ASN A 42 0.68 -5.29 -5.18
CA ASN A 42 0.89 -6.09 -3.98
C ASN A 42 -0.20 -7.15 -3.78
N ALA A 43 -1.45 -6.89 -4.21
CA ALA A 43 -2.59 -7.78 -4.06
C ALA A 43 -2.79 -8.77 -5.23
N LEU A 44 -2.10 -8.58 -6.35
CA LEU A 44 -2.19 -9.49 -7.49
C LEU A 44 -1.52 -10.83 -7.18
N VAL A 45 -2.26 -11.92 -7.41
CA VAL A 45 -1.76 -13.30 -7.38
C VAL A 45 -1.77 -13.83 -8.82
N MET A 46 -0.59 -14.08 -9.38
CA MET A 46 -0.43 -14.48 -10.77
C MET A 46 -0.10 -15.97 -10.91
N LYS A 47 -0.75 -16.64 -11.88
CA LYS A 47 -0.44 -18.04 -12.19
C LYS A 47 1.02 -18.21 -12.60
N GLY A 48 1.75 -19.06 -11.88
CA GLY A 48 3.16 -19.36 -12.16
C GLY A 48 4.13 -18.28 -11.65
N GLU A 49 3.68 -17.38 -10.78
CA GLU A 49 4.59 -16.47 -10.09
C GLU A 49 5.52 -17.23 -9.14
N LYS A 50 6.67 -16.61 -8.86
CA LYS A 50 7.58 -17.10 -7.83
C LYS A 50 7.10 -16.61 -6.47
N GLU A 51 7.43 -17.36 -5.43
CA GLU A 51 7.22 -16.90 -4.07
C GLU A 51 7.85 -15.52 -3.87
N ARG A 52 7.01 -14.58 -3.41
CA ARG A 52 7.41 -13.21 -3.14
C ARG A 52 7.59 -13.06 -1.63
N THR A 53 8.74 -12.55 -1.22
CA THR A 53 9.07 -12.34 0.21
C THR A 53 9.01 -10.87 0.63
N THR A 54 8.98 -9.94 -0.33
CA THR A 54 8.92 -8.50 -0.09
C THR A 54 7.87 -7.83 -0.95
N ASP A 55 7.33 -6.69 -0.52
CA ASP A 55 6.37 -5.90 -1.27
C ASP A 55 7.05 -5.00 -2.34
N LEU A 56 6.26 -4.23 -3.09
CA LEU A 56 6.77 -3.28 -4.10
C LEU A 56 7.53 -2.07 -3.51
N ARG A 57 7.59 -1.93 -2.19
CA ARG A 57 8.44 -0.98 -1.47
C ARG A 57 9.69 -1.64 -0.88
N SER A 58 9.91 -2.92 -1.17
CA SER A 58 11.01 -3.74 -0.63
C SER A 58 10.90 -4.01 0.87
N GLU A 59 9.72 -3.83 1.45
CA GLU A 59 9.44 -4.21 2.83
C GLU A 59 9.05 -5.69 2.89
N PRO A 60 9.36 -6.42 3.98
CA PRO A 60 8.91 -7.80 4.13
C PRO A 60 7.39 -7.93 3.99
N LEU A 61 6.96 -8.92 3.21
CA LEU A 61 5.54 -9.27 3.14
C LEU A 61 5.06 -9.81 4.49
N LEU A 62 3.87 -9.39 4.93
CA LEU A 62 3.30 -9.90 6.17
C LEU A 62 2.91 -11.38 5.98
N VAL A 63 3.37 -12.24 6.88
CA VAL A 63 3.23 -13.70 6.77
C VAL A 63 1.77 -14.15 6.71
N GLU A 64 0.86 -13.47 7.44
CA GLU A 64 -0.59 -13.72 7.36
C GLU A 64 -1.18 -13.47 5.97
N GLU A 65 -0.67 -12.47 5.22
CA GLU A 65 -1.17 -12.19 3.87
C GLU A 65 -0.69 -13.24 2.86
N ALA A 66 0.48 -13.85 3.06
CA ALA A 66 0.98 -14.92 2.21
C ALA A 66 0.16 -16.21 2.37
N GLU A 67 -0.20 -16.59 3.60
CA GLU A 67 -0.98 -17.81 3.87
C GLU A 67 -2.46 -17.69 3.48
N ALA A 68 -3.05 -16.48 3.58
CA ALA A 68 -4.46 -16.25 3.23
C ALA A 68 -4.78 -16.33 1.73
N HIS A 69 -3.75 -16.32 0.86
CA HIS A 69 -3.90 -16.30 -0.60
C HIS A 69 -3.40 -17.58 -1.30
N VAL A 70 -3.01 -18.62 -0.54
CA VAL A 70 -2.65 -19.96 -1.05
C VAL A 70 -3.86 -20.88 -1.14
#